data_AF-A0A7K3DSN1-F1
#
_entry.id   AF-A0A7K3DSN1-F1
#
_cell.length_a   1.000
_cell.length_b   1.000
_cell.length_c   1.000
_cell.angle_alpha   90.00
_cell.angle_beta   90.00
_cell.angle_gamma   90.00
#
_symmetry.space_group_name_H-M   'P 1'
#
loop_
_entity.id
_entity.type
_entity.pdbx_description
1 polymer ?
#
loop_
_entity_poly.entity_id
_entity_poly.type
_entity_poly.pdbx_seq_one_letter_code
_entity_poly.pdbx_strand_id
1 'polypeptide(L)'
;MIDLPSLPTDPKYVVITPEMADLWLTHCNPSSNRVLSDTFYERYAKAMASGAWKTTHQGIAFDKKGMLLDGQHRLMGIKISGVSIEMLVIPNCNAETFDVLDAGNRRQAAQLLKVPHRVIVAAAARIIGQMYKMWDPVTLFDGFYDTRASTSDILKTVAAWPELVSMAPIASAAYRAAGVNQPTHLVVLAQAARTEHAERIEDWASGLISGANMDQKDPRLVLRNRFFRERVLLGSSAGRRTSYNLIAKSWNSWAQGKLVGTLKALEGEGIIPVVGTEKFRPQERLTQ
;
A
#
# COMPACT_ATOMS: atom_id res chain seq x y z
N MET A 1 -31.82 7.54 31.82
CA MET A 1 -30.99 6.31 31.77
C MET A 1 -31.62 5.48 30.67
N ILE A 2 -31.01 5.42 29.48
CA ILE A 2 -31.56 4.64 28.36
C ILE A 2 -30.94 3.24 28.50
N ASP A 3 -31.79 2.23 28.58
CA ASP A 3 -31.38 0.83 28.71
C ASP A 3 -30.63 0.39 27.45
N LEU A 4 -29.31 0.28 27.57
CA LEU A 4 -28.53 -0.59 26.70
C LEU A 4 -29.10 -2.02 26.87
N PRO A 5 -29.13 -2.88 25.82
CA PRO A 5 -29.14 -4.32 26.07
C PRO A 5 -27.95 -4.57 26.99
N SER A 6 -28.23 -5.12 28.18
CA SER A 6 -27.26 -5.21 29.26
C SER A 6 -25.97 -5.79 28.70
N LEU A 7 -24.90 -4.97 28.66
CA LEU A 7 -23.58 -5.47 28.34
C LEU A 7 -23.30 -6.65 29.28
N PRO A 8 -22.62 -7.70 28.81
CA PRO A 8 -22.27 -8.80 29.70
C PRO A 8 -21.43 -8.25 30.86
N THR A 9 -21.51 -8.90 32.03
CA THR A 9 -20.70 -8.50 33.20
C THR A 9 -19.23 -8.85 33.02
N ASP A 10 -18.97 -9.91 32.25
CA ASP A 10 -17.65 -10.49 31.98
C ASP A 10 -17.44 -10.72 30.48
N PRO A 11 -16.19 -10.81 29.99
CA PRO A 11 -15.91 -11.06 28.59
C PRO A 11 -16.59 -12.33 28.07
N LYS A 12 -17.47 -12.22 27.08
CA LYS A 12 -18.24 -13.36 26.56
C LYS A 12 -18.54 -13.21 25.07
N TYR A 13 -18.60 -14.33 24.36
CA TYR A 13 -19.13 -14.35 22.99
C TYR A 13 -20.65 -14.11 23.02
N VAL A 14 -21.08 -13.12 22.25
CA VAL A 14 -22.47 -12.70 22.14
C VAL A 14 -22.83 -12.64 20.65
N VAL A 15 -24.02 -13.12 20.30
CA VAL A 15 -24.59 -12.90 18.97
C VAL A 15 -25.07 -11.47 18.89
N ILE A 16 -24.37 -10.64 18.13
CA ILE A 16 -24.67 -9.22 17.96
C ILE A 16 -25.59 -9.07 16.74
N THR A 17 -26.78 -8.51 16.95
CA THR A 17 -27.73 -8.22 15.87
C THR A 17 -27.46 -6.85 15.24
N PRO A 18 -27.98 -6.56 14.03
CA PRO A 18 -27.91 -5.24 13.41
C PRO A 18 -28.46 -4.11 14.30
N GLU A 19 -29.53 -4.37 15.05
CA GLU A 19 -30.15 -3.41 15.97
C GLU A 19 -29.26 -3.14 17.18
N MET A 20 -28.64 -4.19 17.75
CA MET A 20 -27.65 -4.05 18.82
C MET A 20 -26.45 -3.24 18.33
N ALA A 21 -25.98 -3.50 17.12
CA ALA A 21 -24.85 -2.80 16.53
C ALA A 21 -25.15 -1.32 16.29
N ASP A 22 -26.35 -0.99 15.78
CA ASP A 22 -26.78 0.40 15.60
C ASP A 22 -26.85 1.15 16.93
N LEU A 23 -27.44 0.53 17.94
CA LEU A 23 -27.51 1.11 19.28
C LEU A 23 -26.11 1.30 19.89
N TRP A 24 -25.23 0.31 19.82
CA TRP A 24 -23.89 0.44 20.40
C TRP A 24 -23.03 1.49 19.68
N LEU A 25 -23.28 1.74 18.40
CA LEU A 25 -22.62 2.82 17.66
C LEU A 25 -23.02 4.23 18.15
N THR A 26 -24.21 4.41 18.74
CA THR A 26 -24.59 5.71 19.34
C THR A 26 -23.80 6.02 20.60
N HIS A 27 -23.17 5.02 21.21
CA HIS A 27 -22.30 5.14 22.38
C HIS A 27 -20.80 5.16 22.01
N CYS A 28 -20.49 5.53 20.76
CA CYS A 28 -19.14 5.77 20.28
C CYS A 28 -18.78 7.25 20.49
N ASN A 29 -17.62 7.55 21.09
CA ASN A 29 -17.13 8.92 21.20
C ASN A 29 -16.27 9.29 19.97
N PRO A 30 -16.73 10.20 19.09
CA PRO A 30 -15.99 10.56 17.87
C PRO A 30 -14.67 11.29 18.14
N SER A 31 -14.49 11.88 19.33
CA SER A 31 -13.28 12.63 19.70
C SER A 31 -12.13 11.74 20.17
N SER A 32 -12.42 10.53 20.67
CA SER A 32 -11.42 9.56 21.14
C SER A 32 -11.25 8.38 20.18
N ASN A 33 -12.31 8.01 19.45
CA ASN A 33 -12.26 6.88 18.55
C ASN A 33 -11.82 7.29 17.15
N ARG A 34 -11.18 6.36 16.44
CA ARG A 34 -10.72 6.59 15.06
C ARG A 34 -11.87 7.04 14.17
N VAL A 35 -11.58 7.88 13.17
CA VAL A 35 -12.57 8.20 12.13
C VAL A 35 -13.03 6.92 11.43
N LEU A 36 -14.34 6.71 11.33
CA LEU A 36 -14.92 5.61 10.57
C LEU A 36 -14.43 5.68 9.11
N SER A 37 -14.16 4.52 8.51
CA SER A 37 -13.63 4.44 7.15
C SER A 37 -14.52 3.51 6.35
N ASP A 38 -15.11 4.08 5.31
CA ASP A 38 -16.08 3.42 4.44
C ASP A 38 -15.54 2.12 3.86
N THR A 39 -14.30 2.18 3.38
CA THR A 39 -13.60 1.03 2.83
C THR A 39 -13.44 -0.12 3.84
N PHE A 40 -13.25 0.17 5.13
CA PHE A 40 -13.01 -0.87 6.15
C PHE A 40 -14.29 -1.56 6.57
N TYR A 41 -15.36 -0.80 6.86
CA TYR A 41 -16.61 -1.42 7.29
C TYR A 41 -17.34 -2.09 6.12
N GLU A 42 -17.25 -1.56 4.88
CA GLU A 42 -17.84 -2.20 3.70
C GLU A 42 -17.22 -3.58 3.43
N ARG A 43 -15.90 -3.71 3.62
CA ARG A 43 -15.21 -5.00 3.50
C ARG A 43 -15.74 -6.00 4.51
N TYR A 44 -15.96 -5.58 5.74
CA TYR A 44 -16.53 -6.44 6.79
C TYR A 44 -17.98 -6.81 6.47
N ALA A 45 -18.80 -5.84 6.07
CA ALA A 45 -20.17 -6.09 5.68
C ALA A 45 -20.27 -7.13 4.55
N LYS A 46 -19.45 -7.01 3.51
CA LYS A 46 -19.41 -7.98 2.40
C LYS A 46 -19.03 -9.38 2.89
N ALA A 47 -18.00 -9.49 3.73
CA ALA A 47 -17.55 -10.79 4.25
C ALA A 47 -18.60 -11.44 5.18
N MET A 48 -19.31 -10.63 5.99
CA MET A 48 -20.39 -11.09 6.85
C MET A 48 -21.59 -11.56 6.03
N ALA A 49 -22.04 -10.75 5.07
CA ALA A 49 -23.16 -11.09 4.18
C ALA A 49 -22.90 -12.35 3.33
N SER A 50 -21.65 -12.58 2.92
CA SER A 50 -21.27 -13.77 2.15
C SER A 50 -20.95 -15.00 3.00
N GLY A 51 -21.09 -14.93 4.33
CA GLY A 51 -20.71 -16.01 5.25
C GLY A 51 -19.19 -16.31 5.31
N ALA A 52 -18.35 -15.46 4.71
CA ALA A 52 -16.90 -15.60 4.73
C ALA A 52 -16.27 -15.09 6.03
N TRP A 53 -17.04 -14.36 6.84
CA TRP A 53 -16.62 -13.90 8.16
C TRP A 53 -16.37 -15.07 9.10
N LYS A 54 -15.23 -15.04 9.80
CA LYS A 54 -14.89 -16.02 10.84
C LYS A 54 -14.75 -15.32 12.17
N THR A 55 -15.41 -15.85 13.20
CA THR A 55 -15.25 -15.38 14.57
C THR A 55 -13.81 -15.56 15.03
N THR A 56 -13.26 -14.54 15.68
CA THR A 56 -11.88 -14.53 16.19
C THR A 56 -11.85 -13.99 17.61
N HIS A 57 -10.68 -14.04 18.26
CA HIS A 57 -10.43 -13.41 19.56
C HIS A 57 -10.57 -11.87 19.55
N GLN A 58 -10.65 -11.24 18.38
CA GLN A 58 -10.79 -9.79 18.24
C GLN A 58 -12.26 -9.40 18.43
N GLY A 59 -12.58 -8.83 19.59
CA GLY A 59 -13.95 -8.51 20.03
C GLY A 59 -14.36 -7.03 19.96
N ILE A 60 -15.49 -6.71 20.58
CA ILE A 60 -16.01 -5.36 20.84
C ILE A 60 -15.67 -4.99 22.27
N ALA A 61 -15.10 -3.81 22.51
CA ALA A 61 -14.67 -3.38 23.84
C ALA A 61 -15.42 -2.13 24.30
N PHE A 62 -15.84 -2.15 25.57
CA PHE A 62 -16.52 -1.04 26.23
C PHE A 62 -15.76 -0.61 27.48
N ASP A 63 -15.75 0.68 27.76
CA ASP A 63 -15.23 1.21 29.02
C ASP A 63 -16.18 0.95 30.21
N LYS A 64 -15.75 1.33 31.42
CA LYS A 64 -16.57 1.22 32.64
C LYS A 64 -17.85 2.07 32.62
N LYS A 65 -17.96 3.03 31.70
CA LYS A 65 -19.13 3.91 31.50
C LYS A 65 -20.04 3.41 30.37
N GLY A 66 -19.72 2.29 29.73
CA GLY A 66 -20.46 1.74 28.60
C GLY A 66 -20.17 2.44 27.27
N MET A 67 -19.12 3.25 27.18
CA MET A 67 -18.67 3.86 25.93
C MET A 67 -17.87 2.86 25.10
N LEU A 68 -18.14 2.82 23.80
CA LEU A 68 -17.42 1.98 22.86
C LEU A 68 -15.97 2.46 22.75
N LEU A 69 -15.01 1.56 22.99
CA LEU A 69 -13.57 1.82 22.85
C LEU A 69 -13.00 1.23 21.54
N ASP A 70 -13.45 0.03 21.18
CA ASP A 70 -13.03 -0.67 19.95
C ASP A 70 -14.20 -1.51 19.42
N GLY A 71 -14.26 -1.63 18.10
CA GLY A 71 -15.27 -2.43 17.41
C GLY A 71 -16.14 -1.65 16.44
N GLN A 72 -15.99 -0.33 16.33
CA GLN A 72 -16.86 0.51 15.52
C GLN A 72 -17.01 0.06 14.05
N HIS A 73 -15.93 -0.38 13.37
CA HIS A 73 -16.01 -0.86 11.99
C HIS A 73 -16.70 -2.24 11.90
N ARG A 74 -16.58 -3.07 12.94
CA ARG A 74 -17.24 -4.37 13.02
C ARG A 74 -18.73 -4.20 13.26
N LEU A 75 -19.11 -3.32 14.18
CA LEU A 75 -20.52 -2.95 14.41
C LEU A 75 -21.14 -2.34 13.16
N MET A 76 -20.43 -1.43 12.49
CA MET A 76 -20.91 -0.88 11.22
C MET A 76 -21.02 -1.97 10.14
N GLY A 77 -20.10 -2.93 10.10
CA GLY A 77 -20.20 -4.09 9.21
C GLY A 77 -21.45 -4.93 9.46
N ILE A 78 -21.77 -5.22 10.73
CA ILE A 78 -22.97 -5.96 11.14
C ILE A 78 -24.24 -5.18 10.76
N LYS A 79 -24.28 -3.88 11.08
CA LYS A 79 -25.38 -2.98 10.72
C LYS A 79 -25.65 -2.98 9.22
N ILE A 80 -24.60 -2.81 8.40
CA ILE A 80 -24.73 -2.70 6.94
C ILE A 80 -25.01 -4.05 6.27
N SER A 81 -24.43 -5.14 6.78
CA SER A 81 -24.66 -6.48 6.23
C SER A 81 -26.04 -7.05 6.55
N GLY A 82 -26.68 -6.56 7.61
CA GLY A 82 -28.00 -7.04 8.06
C GLY A 82 -27.99 -8.45 8.63
N VAL A 83 -26.81 -9.03 8.93
CA VAL A 83 -26.69 -10.37 9.51
C VAL A 83 -26.16 -10.32 10.94
N SER A 84 -26.67 -11.20 11.79
CA SER A 84 -26.19 -11.34 13.16
C SER A 84 -24.87 -12.12 13.20
N ILE A 85 -23.88 -11.61 13.95
CA ILE A 85 -22.55 -12.21 14.04
C ILE A 85 -22.20 -12.46 15.51
N GLU A 86 -21.71 -13.66 15.81
CA GLU A 86 -21.12 -13.96 17.12
C GLU A 86 -19.74 -13.30 17.25
N MET A 87 -19.56 -12.45 18.26
CA MET A 87 -18.27 -11.84 18.59
C MET A 87 -18.05 -11.77 20.10
N LEU A 88 -16.78 -11.78 20.50
CA LEU A 88 -16.39 -11.52 21.88
C LEU A 88 -16.77 -10.07 22.26
N VAL A 89 -17.51 -9.89 23.34
CA VAL A 89 -17.81 -8.57 23.94
C VAL A 89 -17.07 -8.48 25.26
N ILE A 90 -16.28 -7.43 25.42
CA ILE A 90 -15.40 -7.19 26.58
C ILE A 90 -15.89 -5.93 27.30
N PRO A 91 -16.58 -6.07 28.44
CA PRO A 91 -17.04 -4.94 29.25
C PRO A 91 -15.92 -4.39 30.14
N ASN A 92 -16.14 -3.20 30.72
CA ASN A 92 -15.35 -2.65 31.84
C ASN A 92 -13.84 -2.48 31.59
N CYS A 93 -13.43 -2.25 30.33
CA CYS A 93 -12.04 -2.00 29.99
C CYS A 93 -11.54 -0.67 30.57
N ASN A 94 -10.25 -0.62 30.93
CA ASN A 94 -9.60 0.62 31.33
C ASN A 94 -9.31 1.47 30.08
N ALA A 95 -9.98 2.62 29.95
CA ALA A 95 -9.83 3.53 28.82
C ALA A 95 -8.37 3.98 28.62
N GLU A 96 -7.60 4.16 29.71
CA GLU A 96 -6.18 4.55 29.65
C GLU A 96 -5.29 3.47 29.02
N THR A 97 -5.71 2.20 29.06
CA THR A 97 -4.99 1.10 28.41
C THR A 97 -5.26 1.06 26.91
N PHE A 98 -6.39 1.63 26.44
CA PHE A 98 -6.78 1.61 25.04
C PHE A 98 -6.05 2.62 24.16
N ASP A 99 -5.68 3.79 24.70
CA ASP A 99 -4.76 4.73 24.01
C ASP A 99 -3.43 4.04 23.63
N VAL A 100 -2.98 3.09 24.45
CA VAL A 100 -1.76 2.30 24.20
C VAL A 100 -2.03 1.13 23.25
N LEU A 101 -3.22 0.52 23.29
CA LEU A 101 -3.61 -0.60 22.42
C LEU A 101 -3.87 -0.15 20.97
N ASP A 102 -4.46 1.02 20.77
CA ASP A 102 -4.84 1.54 19.45
C ASP A 102 -3.74 2.40 18.80
N ALA A 103 -2.59 2.55 19.46
CA ALA A 103 -1.30 2.80 18.80
C ALA A 103 -0.74 1.52 18.11
N GLY A 104 -1.45 0.39 18.22
CA GLY A 104 -1.21 -0.87 17.53
C GLY A 104 -1.37 -0.72 16.02
N ASN A 105 -0.34 -0.14 15.40
CA ASN A 105 0.04 -0.23 14.00
C ASN A 105 -0.84 -1.22 13.22
N ARG A 106 -1.56 -0.73 12.18
CA ARG A 106 -1.65 -1.52 10.93
C ARG A 106 -0.28 -2.15 10.80
N ARG A 107 -0.13 -3.46 10.99
CA ARG A 107 1.16 -4.15 10.88
C ARG A 107 1.69 -3.75 9.52
N GLN A 108 2.49 -2.68 9.47
CA GLN A 108 2.89 -2.10 8.21
C GLN A 108 3.66 -3.24 7.59
N ALA A 109 3.37 -3.64 6.36
CA ALA A 109 4.07 -4.79 5.79
C ALA A 109 5.60 -4.66 5.95
N ALA A 110 6.10 -3.41 5.93
CA ALA A 110 7.44 -3.02 6.34
C ALA A 110 7.88 -3.56 7.72
N GLN A 111 7.06 -3.53 8.78
CA GLN A 111 7.38 -4.07 10.10
C GLN A 111 7.45 -5.60 10.15
N LEU A 112 6.71 -6.32 9.30
CA LEU A 112 6.80 -7.79 9.22
C LEU A 112 7.93 -8.25 8.30
N LEU A 113 8.34 -7.41 7.35
CA LEU A 113 9.48 -7.64 6.48
C LEU A 113 10.80 -7.51 7.28
N LYS A 114 11.40 -8.66 7.62
CA LYS A 114 12.73 -8.74 8.25
C LYS A 114 13.87 -8.59 7.22
N VAL A 115 13.80 -7.56 6.38
CA VAL A 115 14.79 -7.27 5.33
C VAL A 115 15.29 -5.82 5.41
N PRO A 116 16.51 -5.52 4.91
CA PRO A 116 16.97 -4.15 4.75
C PRO A 116 15.99 -3.32 3.90
N HIS A 117 15.96 -2.00 4.12
CA HIS A 117 15.12 -1.07 3.33
C HIS A 117 13.61 -1.41 3.29
N ARG A 118 13.10 -2.19 4.26
CA ARG A 118 11.71 -2.70 4.35
C ARG A 118 10.60 -1.70 4.03
N VAL A 119 10.77 -0.42 4.35
CA VAL A 119 9.79 0.64 4.05
C VAL A 119 9.66 0.85 2.53
N ILE A 120 10.79 0.99 1.83
CA ILE A 120 10.84 1.19 0.38
C ILE A 120 10.41 -0.10 -0.33
N VAL A 121 10.87 -1.26 0.16
CA VAL A 121 10.49 -2.58 -0.36
C VAL A 121 8.97 -2.78 -0.29
N ALA A 122 8.34 -2.51 0.85
CA ALA A 122 6.89 -2.62 1.00
C ALA A 122 6.12 -1.65 0.10
N ALA A 123 6.65 -0.45 -0.12
CA ALA A 123 6.03 0.53 -1.03
C ALA A 123 6.14 0.07 -2.50
N ALA A 124 7.31 -0.40 -2.92
CA ALA A 124 7.54 -0.92 -4.27
C ALA A 124 6.75 -2.21 -4.54
N ALA A 125 6.61 -3.08 -3.55
CA ALA A 125 5.79 -4.28 -3.62
C ALA A 125 4.30 -3.95 -3.91
N ARG A 126 3.75 -2.88 -3.30
CA ARG A 126 2.38 -2.44 -3.64
C ARG A 126 2.23 -2.01 -5.09
N ILE A 127 3.24 -1.29 -5.61
CA ILE A 127 3.25 -0.81 -6.99
C ILE A 127 3.36 -1.99 -7.96
N ILE A 128 4.38 -2.84 -7.81
CA ILE A 128 4.62 -3.93 -8.75
C ILE A 128 3.53 -5.00 -8.67
N GLY A 129 3.05 -5.32 -7.47
CA GLY A 129 1.98 -6.30 -7.32
C GLY A 129 0.67 -5.84 -7.95
N GLN A 130 0.37 -4.53 -7.92
CA GLN A 130 -0.72 -3.93 -8.68
C GLN A 130 -0.49 -4.09 -10.19
N MET A 131 0.70 -3.71 -10.69
CA MET A 131 1.04 -3.78 -12.12
C MET A 131 0.92 -5.20 -12.68
N TYR A 132 1.25 -6.21 -11.88
CA TYR A 132 1.22 -7.63 -12.28
C TYR A 132 -0.04 -8.36 -11.79
N LYS A 133 -1.06 -7.63 -11.28
CA LYS A 133 -2.35 -8.19 -10.84
C LYS A 133 -2.20 -9.36 -9.85
N MET A 134 -1.35 -9.18 -8.84
CA MET A 134 -1.01 -10.23 -7.87
C MET A 134 -2.07 -10.47 -6.78
N TRP A 135 -3.16 -9.70 -6.77
CA TRP A 135 -4.32 -9.85 -5.89
C TRP A 135 -5.58 -9.32 -6.59
N ASP A 136 -6.76 -9.68 -6.06
CA ASP A 136 -8.07 -9.27 -6.57
C ASP A 136 -9.00 -8.84 -5.41
N PRO A 137 -9.80 -7.76 -5.55
CA PRO A 137 -9.79 -6.79 -6.64
C PRO A 137 -8.61 -5.84 -6.56
N VAL A 138 -8.00 -5.52 -7.71
CA VAL A 138 -7.09 -4.38 -7.83
C VAL A 138 -7.93 -3.12 -7.91
N THR A 139 -7.85 -2.25 -6.90
CA THR A 139 -8.50 -0.93 -6.99
C THR A 139 -7.55 0.10 -7.56
N LEU A 140 -7.94 0.67 -8.70
CA LEU A 140 -7.18 1.68 -9.42
C LEU A 140 -7.35 3.05 -8.75
N PHE A 141 -6.43 3.40 -7.84
CA PHE A 141 -6.21 4.81 -7.50
C PHE A 141 -5.02 5.31 -8.33
N ASP A 142 -5.30 6.13 -9.34
CA ASP A 142 -4.35 6.67 -10.34
C ASP A 142 -3.44 5.65 -11.06
N GLY A 143 -3.74 4.34 -10.92
CA GLY A 143 -2.99 3.25 -11.55
C GLY A 143 -1.62 2.94 -10.94
N PHE A 144 -1.28 3.50 -9.77
CA PHE A 144 0.08 3.37 -9.21
C PHE A 144 0.18 3.11 -7.70
N TYR A 145 -0.94 3.06 -6.97
CA TYR A 145 -0.92 2.63 -5.59
C TYR A 145 -2.26 2.03 -5.17
N ASP A 146 -2.28 0.75 -4.79
CA ASP A 146 -3.46 0.12 -4.22
C ASP A 146 -3.48 0.27 -2.69
N THR A 147 -4.42 1.07 -2.19
CA THR A 147 -4.62 1.26 -0.75
C THR A 147 -5.27 0.05 -0.06
N ARG A 148 -5.83 -0.89 -0.83
CA ARG A 148 -6.49 -2.10 -0.33
C ARG A 148 -5.58 -3.32 -0.24
N ALA A 149 -4.36 -3.25 -0.79
CA ALA A 149 -3.37 -4.33 -0.70
C ALA A 149 -3.14 -4.74 0.77
N SER A 150 -3.44 -6.01 1.08
CA SER A 150 -3.26 -6.51 2.44
C SER A 150 -1.77 -6.72 2.75
N THR A 151 -1.44 -6.82 4.04
CA THR A 151 -0.07 -7.18 4.44
C THR A 151 0.36 -8.54 3.85
N SER A 152 -0.56 -9.50 3.70
CA SER A 152 -0.26 -10.79 3.07
C SER A 152 0.09 -10.64 1.59
N ASP A 153 -0.65 -9.79 0.86
CA ASP A 153 -0.41 -9.54 -0.57
C ASP A 153 0.97 -8.90 -0.81
N ILE A 154 1.36 -7.98 0.08
CA ILE A 154 2.68 -7.36 0.03
C ILE A 154 3.77 -8.40 0.29
N LEU A 155 3.61 -9.27 1.28
CA LEU A 155 4.59 -10.34 1.56
C LEU A 155 4.70 -11.33 0.40
N LYS A 156 3.57 -11.75 -0.19
CA LYS A 156 3.56 -12.61 -1.40
C LYS A 156 4.27 -11.94 -2.57
N THR A 157 4.07 -10.63 -2.74
CA THR A 157 4.74 -9.88 -3.79
C THR A 157 6.24 -9.80 -3.59
N VAL A 158 6.70 -9.54 -2.36
CA VAL A 158 8.14 -9.54 -2.05
C VAL A 158 8.75 -10.94 -2.26
N ALA A 159 8.03 -12.00 -1.92
CA ALA A 159 8.48 -13.37 -2.18
C ALA A 159 8.56 -13.68 -3.70
N ALA A 160 7.60 -13.17 -4.49
CA ALA A 160 7.59 -13.34 -5.94
C ALA A 160 8.57 -12.41 -6.68
N TRP A 161 9.04 -11.34 -6.03
CA TRP A 161 9.97 -10.33 -6.56
C TRP A 161 11.13 -10.09 -5.58
N PRO A 162 12.02 -11.07 -5.37
CA PRO A 162 13.18 -10.92 -4.49
C PRO A 162 14.11 -9.77 -4.91
N GLU A 163 14.06 -9.36 -6.18
CA GLU A 163 14.79 -8.22 -6.74
C GLU A 163 14.41 -6.89 -6.07
N LEU A 164 13.20 -6.78 -5.51
CA LEU A 164 12.84 -5.63 -4.68
C LEU A 164 13.75 -5.50 -3.46
N VAL A 165 14.25 -6.60 -2.91
CA VAL A 165 15.18 -6.59 -1.78
C VAL A 165 16.60 -6.34 -2.24
N SER A 166 17.07 -7.06 -3.26
CA SER A 166 18.46 -6.94 -3.73
C SER A 166 18.76 -5.58 -4.37
N MET A 167 17.79 -4.95 -5.05
CA MET A 167 17.97 -3.66 -5.71
C MET A 167 17.69 -2.45 -4.80
N ALA A 168 17.13 -2.65 -3.60
CA ALA A 168 16.79 -1.55 -2.70
C ALA A 168 17.97 -0.63 -2.30
N PRO A 169 19.21 -1.14 -2.09
CA PRO A 169 20.36 -0.29 -1.83
C PRO A 169 20.65 0.71 -2.96
N ILE A 170 20.50 0.28 -4.22
CA ILE A 170 20.72 1.12 -5.41
C ILE A 170 19.69 2.25 -5.46
N ALA A 171 18.40 1.93 -5.33
CA ALA A 171 17.35 2.94 -5.30
C ALA A 171 17.53 3.94 -4.15
N SER A 172 17.97 3.44 -2.98
CA SER A 172 18.27 4.26 -1.81
C SER A 172 19.43 5.23 -2.06
N ALA A 173 20.51 4.77 -2.70
CA ALA A 173 21.67 5.59 -3.03
C ALA A 173 21.35 6.64 -4.11
N ALA A 174 20.62 6.28 -5.16
CA ALA A 174 20.20 7.21 -6.21
C ALA A 174 19.30 8.33 -5.65
N TYR A 175 18.41 8.03 -4.71
CA TYR A 175 17.61 9.05 -4.02
C TYR A 175 18.48 10.02 -3.20
N ARG A 176 19.46 9.53 -2.44
CA ARG A 176 20.38 10.40 -1.69
C ARG A 176 21.17 11.31 -2.63
N ALA A 177 21.60 10.79 -3.77
CA ALA A 177 22.45 11.52 -4.70
C ALA A 177 21.69 12.50 -5.61
N ALA A 178 20.45 12.18 -5.99
CA ALA A 178 19.72 12.91 -7.03
C ALA A 178 18.21 13.09 -6.79
N GLY A 179 17.69 12.64 -5.65
CA GLY A 179 16.27 12.75 -5.33
C GLY A 179 15.34 11.87 -6.17
N VAL A 180 15.88 10.88 -6.90
CA VAL A 180 15.08 9.93 -7.70
C VAL A 180 14.13 9.16 -6.78
N ASN A 181 12.84 9.16 -7.10
CA ASN A 181 11.79 8.59 -6.23
C ASN A 181 12.01 7.09 -5.95
N GLN A 182 12.26 6.74 -4.67
CA GLN A 182 12.80 5.42 -4.30
C GLN A 182 11.87 4.25 -4.68
N PRO A 183 10.56 4.23 -4.33
CA PRO A 183 9.74 3.07 -4.64
C PRO A 183 9.55 2.86 -6.14
N THR A 184 9.37 3.93 -6.91
CA THR A 184 9.16 3.84 -8.37
C THR A 184 10.45 3.41 -9.08
N HIS A 185 11.61 3.93 -8.65
CA HIS A 185 12.90 3.48 -9.15
C HIS A 185 13.16 2.01 -8.81
N LEU A 186 12.85 1.58 -7.58
CA LEU A 186 13.01 0.19 -7.17
C LEU A 186 12.17 -0.78 -8.02
N VAL A 187 10.95 -0.39 -8.41
CA VAL A 187 10.14 -1.20 -9.34
C VAL A 187 10.81 -1.32 -10.71
N VAL A 188 11.32 -0.21 -11.27
CA VAL A 188 12.04 -0.24 -12.56
C VAL A 188 13.27 -1.14 -12.48
N LEU A 189 14.06 -1.05 -11.41
CA LEU A 189 15.24 -1.90 -11.20
C LEU A 189 14.86 -3.38 -11.07
N ALA A 190 13.84 -3.70 -10.28
CA ALA A 190 13.38 -5.07 -10.11
C ALA A 190 12.87 -5.69 -11.41
N GLN A 191 12.19 -4.89 -12.25
CA GLN A 191 11.79 -5.30 -13.59
C GLN A 191 13.00 -5.51 -14.50
N ALA A 192 13.91 -4.53 -14.55
CA ALA A 192 15.13 -4.57 -15.36
C ALA A 192 16.01 -5.79 -15.04
N ALA A 193 16.08 -6.19 -13.77
CA ALA A 193 16.85 -7.35 -13.31
C ALA A 193 16.36 -8.68 -13.90
N ARG A 194 15.15 -8.74 -14.48
CA ARG A 194 14.59 -9.91 -15.18
C ARG A 194 14.68 -9.84 -16.71
N THR A 195 15.37 -8.82 -17.22
CA THR A 195 15.52 -8.58 -18.66
C THR A 195 16.93 -8.92 -19.10
N GLU A 196 17.13 -8.97 -20.41
CA GLU A 196 18.43 -9.07 -21.08
C GLU A 196 19.35 -7.85 -20.87
N HIS A 197 18.91 -6.87 -20.08
CA HIS A 197 19.67 -5.67 -19.72
C HIS A 197 20.07 -5.61 -18.24
N ALA A 198 19.94 -6.73 -17.50
CA ALA A 198 20.22 -6.79 -16.07
C ALA A 198 21.67 -6.41 -15.74
N GLU A 199 22.63 -6.77 -16.60
CA GLU A 199 24.05 -6.46 -16.48
C GLU A 199 24.33 -4.95 -16.52
N ARG A 200 23.39 -4.17 -17.07
CA ARG A 200 23.52 -2.72 -17.16
C ARG A 200 23.11 -1.99 -15.88
N ILE A 201 22.51 -2.66 -14.89
CA ILE A 201 21.98 -1.99 -13.70
C ILE A 201 23.08 -1.27 -12.89
N GLU A 202 24.27 -1.85 -12.82
CA GLU A 202 25.39 -1.26 -12.06
C GLU A 202 25.89 0.04 -12.69
N ASP A 203 26.09 0.06 -14.01
CA ASP A 203 26.49 1.27 -14.73
C ASP A 203 25.41 2.35 -14.71
N TRP A 204 24.13 1.95 -14.76
CA TRP A 204 23.00 2.85 -14.56
C TRP A 204 23.06 3.52 -13.17
N ALA A 205 23.25 2.72 -12.13
CA ALA A 205 23.36 3.18 -10.76
C ALA A 205 24.56 4.12 -10.58
N SER A 206 25.73 3.74 -11.11
CA SER A 206 26.96 4.53 -11.04
C SER A 206 26.77 5.92 -11.66
N GLY A 207 26.18 5.99 -12.86
CA GLY A 207 25.86 7.28 -13.50
C GLY A 207 24.84 8.09 -12.70
N LEU A 208 23.77 7.44 -12.21
CA LEU A 208 22.77 8.09 -11.37
C LEU A 208 23.25 8.50 -9.99
N ILE A 209 24.36 7.97 -9.48
CA ILE A 209 24.91 8.32 -8.16
C ILE A 209 26.01 9.36 -8.31
N SER A 210 26.97 9.14 -9.20
CA SER A 210 28.10 10.06 -9.42
C SER A 210 27.67 11.37 -10.07
N GLY A 211 26.79 11.33 -11.07
CA GLY A 211 26.45 12.50 -11.87
C GLY A 211 27.61 13.05 -12.73
N ALA A 212 28.73 12.34 -12.84
CA ALA A 212 29.95 12.79 -13.52
C ALA A 212 30.21 12.03 -14.82
N ASN A 213 31.03 12.60 -15.71
CA ASN A 213 31.49 11.98 -16.95
C ASN A 213 30.37 11.48 -17.89
N MET A 214 29.28 12.25 -18.00
CA MET A 214 28.15 11.94 -18.87
C MET A 214 27.89 13.06 -19.86
N ASP A 215 27.53 12.70 -21.09
CA ASP A 215 27.04 13.64 -22.10
C ASP A 215 25.76 14.35 -21.61
N GLN A 216 25.51 15.58 -22.06
CA GLN A 216 24.31 16.34 -21.68
C GLN A 216 23.00 15.64 -22.07
N LYS A 217 23.04 14.76 -23.08
CA LYS A 217 21.92 13.95 -23.55
C LYS A 217 21.97 12.51 -23.02
N ASP A 218 22.86 12.19 -22.09
CA ASP A 218 22.81 10.91 -21.38
C ASP A 218 21.49 10.83 -20.59
N PRO A 219 20.65 9.79 -20.81
CA PRO A 219 19.35 9.70 -20.15
C PRO A 219 19.46 9.75 -18.62
N ARG A 220 20.53 9.18 -18.04
CA ARG A 220 20.77 9.20 -16.59
C ARG A 220 20.92 10.64 -16.08
N LEU A 221 21.70 11.46 -16.78
CA LEU A 221 21.92 12.86 -16.41
C LEU A 221 20.63 13.69 -16.57
N VAL A 222 19.89 13.46 -17.66
CA VAL A 222 18.60 14.13 -17.90
C VAL A 222 17.59 13.78 -16.80
N LEU A 223 17.51 12.52 -16.39
CA LEU A 223 16.67 12.07 -15.29
C LEU A 223 17.06 12.72 -13.95
N ARG A 224 18.36 12.71 -13.62
CA ARG A 224 18.87 13.38 -12.40
C ARG A 224 18.43 14.84 -12.36
N ASN A 225 18.69 15.58 -13.43
CA ASN A 225 18.36 17.01 -13.51
C ASN A 225 16.85 17.27 -13.41
N ARG A 226 16.03 16.38 -13.98
CA ARG A 226 14.57 16.46 -13.87
C ARG A 226 14.10 16.31 -12.43
N PHE A 227 14.59 15.30 -11.71
CA PHE A 227 14.23 15.08 -10.31
C PHE A 227 14.77 16.15 -9.37
N PHE A 228 15.92 16.74 -9.66
CA PHE A 228 16.42 17.90 -8.91
C PHE A 228 15.48 19.11 -9.02
N ARG A 229 15.01 19.44 -10.23
CA ARG A 229 14.15 20.61 -10.48
C ARG A 229 12.73 20.43 -9.93
N GLU A 230 12.17 19.22 -10.04
CA GLU A 230 10.76 18.94 -9.75
C GLU A 230 10.57 18.00 -8.55
N ARG A 231 11.52 18.03 -7.60
CA ARG A 231 11.61 17.08 -6.49
C ARG A 231 10.33 16.96 -5.67
N VAL A 232 9.66 18.08 -5.38
CA VAL A 232 8.42 18.11 -4.58
C VAL A 232 7.29 17.40 -5.32
N LEU A 233 7.07 17.76 -6.59
CA LEU A 233 6.01 17.20 -7.42
C LEU A 233 6.22 15.70 -7.63
N LEU A 234 7.41 15.31 -8.09
CA LEU A 234 7.78 13.93 -8.41
C LEU A 234 8.00 13.06 -7.15
N GLY A 235 8.25 13.67 -6.00
CA GLY A 235 8.33 13.01 -4.70
C GLY A 235 6.97 12.71 -4.06
N SER A 236 5.91 13.40 -4.49
CA SER A 236 4.56 13.26 -3.93
C SER A 236 3.87 11.94 -4.33
N SER A 237 2.80 11.59 -3.62
CA SER A 237 1.94 10.46 -3.99
C SER A 237 1.26 10.64 -5.34
N ALA A 238 0.80 11.86 -5.65
CA ALA A 238 0.18 12.22 -6.93
C ALA A 238 1.17 12.13 -8.11
N GLY A 239 2.45 12.39 -7.86
CA GLY A 239 3.50 12.32 -8.87
C GLY A 239 4.05 10.92 -9.16
N ARG A 240 3.60 9.85 -8.46
CA ARG A 240 4.25 8.53 -8.56
C ARG A 240 4.21 7.91 -9.95
N ARG A 241 3.07 7.99 -10.65
CA ARG A 241 2.94 7.49 -12.03
C ARG A 241 3.89 8.23 -12.96
N THR A 242 3.89 9.55 -12.88
CA THR A 242 4.82 10.42 -13.63
C THR A 242 6.27 10.05 -13.33
N SER A 243 6.63 9.89 -12.06
CA SER A 243 7.97 9.49 -11.63
C SER A 243 8.38 8.14 -12.22
N TYR A 244 7.53 7.12 -12.11
CA TYR A 244 7.80 5.83 -12.72
C TYR A 244 7.98 5.93 -14.24
N ASN A 245 7.07 6.61 -14.93
CA ASN A 245 7.14 6.74 -16.39
C ASN A 245 8.42 7.45 -16.84
N LEU A 246 8.83 8.51 -16.15
CA LEU A 246 10.09 9.20 -16.44
C LEU A 246 11.31 8.30 -16.21
N ILE A 247 11.31 7.54 -15.10
CA ILE A 247 12.40 6.60 -14.79
C ILE A 247 12.45 5.47 -15.82
N ALA A 248 11.31 4.86 -16.17
CA ALA A 248 11.21 3.79 -17.15
C ALA A 248 11.65 4.25 -18.56
N LYS A 249 11.18 5.41 -19.03
CA LYS A 249 11.62 6.01 -20.31
C LYS A 249 13.13 6.24 -20.34
N SER A 250 13.67 6.76 -19.24
CA SER A 250 15.10 7.01 -19.12
C SER A 250 15.91 5.72 -19.11
N TRP A 251 15.48 4.73 -18.33
CA TRP A 251 16.08 3.40 -18.30
C TRP A 251 16.07 2.77 -19.69
N ASN A 252 14.92 2.73 -20.36
CA ASN A 252 14.79 2.12 -21.68
C ASN A 252 15.71 2.77 -22.71
N SER A 253 15.78 4.10 -22.71
CA SER A 253 16.65 4.82 -23.63
C SER A 253 18.12 4.45 -23.38
N TRP A 254 18.54 4.46 -22.11
CA TRP A 254 19.91 4.17 -21.74
C TRP A 254 20.29 2.69 -21.97
N ALA A 255 19.42 1.75 -21.58
CA ALA A 255 19.60 0.31 -21.79
C ALA A 255 19.69 -0.06 -23.29
N GLN A 256 19.12 0.76 -24.17
CA GLN A 256 19.20 0.62 -25.62
C GLN A 256 20.30 1.49 -26.28
N GLY A 257 21.13 2.20 -25.49
CA GLY A 257 22.20 3.06 -26.02
C GLY A 257 21.71 4.33 -26.73
N LYS A 258 20.49 4.78 -26.45
CA LYS A 258 19.88 5.97 -27.05
C LYS A 258 20.13 7.20 -26.18
N LEU A 259 20.47 8.32 -26.83
CA LEU A 259 20.54 9.64 -26.20
C LEU A 259 19.15 10.27 -26.10
N VAL A 260 18.93 11.09 -25.07
CA VAL A 260 17.67 11.77 -24.80
C VAL A 260 17.93 13.25 -24.56
N GLY A 261 17.29 14.14 -25.31
CA GLY A 261 17.38 15.59 -25.05
C GLY A 261 16.47 16.06 -23.92
N THR A 262 15.31 15.43 -23.74
CA THR A 262 14.34 15.79 -22.69
C THR A 262 13.45 14.60 -22.35
N LEU A 263 13.22 14.35 -21.06
CA LEU A 263 12.21 13.39 -20.59
C LEU A 263 10.87 14.10 -20.41
N LYS A 264 9.86 13.67 -21.17
CA LYS A 264 8.50 14.21 -21.10
C LYS A 264 7.56 13.18 -20.50
N ALA A 265 6.69 13.62 -19.59
CA ALA A 265 5.48 12.88 -19.24
C ALA A 265 4.34 13.43 -20.09
N LEU A 266 3.62 12.55 -20.79
CA LEU A 266 2.48 12.94 -21.61
C LEU A 266 1.19 12.77 -20.82
N GLU A 267 0.26 13.69 -21.00
CA GLU A 267 -1.06 13.59 -20.39
C GLU A 267 -1.79 12.36 -20.95
N GLY A 268 -2.45 11.60 -20.06
CA GLY A 268 -3.15 10.36 -20.44
C GLY A 268 -2.26 9.16 -20.77
N GLU A 269 -0.93 9.28 -20.76
CA GLU A 269 -0.07 8.15 -21.13
C GLU A 269 -0.12 7.03 -20.11
N GLY A 270 -0.30 5.79 -20.61
CA GLY A 270 -0.29 4.58 -19.80
C GLY A 270 1.01 4.34 -19.03
N ILE A 271 1.08 3.22 -18.34
CA ILE A 271 2.31 2.78 -17.66
C ILE A 271 3.34 2.38 -18.71
N ILE A 272 4.48 3.06 -18.73
CA ILE A 272 5.54 2.75 -19.69
C ILE A 272 6.20 1.41 -19.32
N PRO A 273 6.25 0.42 -20.23
CA PRO A 273 6.97 -0.81 -19.98
C PRO A 273 8.46 -0.58 -19.83
N VAL A 274 9.07 -1.25 -18.86
CA VAL A 274 10.52 -1.46 -18.87
C VAL A 274 10.85 -2.38 -20.06
N VAL A 275 11.80 -1.98 -20.89
CA VAL A 275 12.23 -2.74 -22.07
C VAL A 275 12.64 -4.17 -21.67
N GLY A 276 12.14 -5.17 -22.40
CA GLY A 276 12.42 -6.60 -22.12
C GLY A 276 11.43 -7.27 -21.15
N THR A 277 10.42 -6.54 -20.67
CA THR A 277 9.38 -7.09 -19.76
C THR A 277 8.15 -7.66 -20.47
N GLU A 278 8.08 -7.55 -21.80
CA GLU A 278 6.95 -8.00 -22.63
C GLU A 278 6.66 -9.49 -22.41
N LYS A 279 7.70 -10.28 -22.14
CA LYS A 279 7.64 -11.74 -21.96
C LYS A 279 6.94 -12.21 -20.66
N PHE A 280 6.72 -11.32 -19.69
CA PHE A 280 6.11 -11.71 -18.40
C PHE A 280 5.06 -10.71 -17.88
N ARG A 281 4.58 -9.79 -18.71
CA ARG A 281 3.44 -8.94 -18.35
C ARG A 281 2.11 -9.70 -18.48
N PRO A 282 1.14 -9.45 -17.59
CA PRO A 282 -0.21 -9.93 -17.79
C PRO A 282 -0.72 -9.35 -19.12
N GLN A 283 -1.20 -10.21 -20.03
CA GLN A 283 -1.83 -9.73 -21.26
C GLN A 283 -3.01 -8.82 -20.88
N GLU A 284 -3.03 -7.61 -21.42
CA GLU A 284 -4.21 -6.77 -21.34
C GLU A 284 -5.31 -7.52 -22.12
N ARG A 285 -6.36 -7.95 -21.43
CA ARG A 285 -7.59 -8.31 -22.13
C ARG A 285 -8.04 -7.03 -22.80
N LEU A 286 -7.89 -6.97 -24.13
CA LEU A 286 -8.57 -5.99 -24.96
C LEU A 286 -10.05 -6.08 -24.59
N THR A 287 -10.53 -5.12 -23.82
CA THR A 287 -11.97 -4.88 -23.70
C THR A 287 -12.45 -4.50 -25.10
N GLN A 288 -13.10 -5.46 -25.76
CA GLN A 288 -14.01 -5.19 -26.87
C GLN A 288 -15.22 -4.41 -26.36
#